data_AF-A0A1Z4RCI9-F1
#
_entry.id   AF-A0A1Z4RCI9-F1
#
_cell.length_a   1.000
_cell.length_b   1.000
_cell.length_c   1.000
_cell.angle_alpha   90.00
_cell.angle_beta   90.00
_cell.angle_gamma   90.00
#
_symmetry.space_group_name_H-M   'P 1'
#
loop_
_entity.id
_entity.type
_entity.pdbx_description
1 polymer ?
#
loop_
_entity_poly.entity_id
_entity_poly.type
_entity_poly.pdbx_seq_one_letter_code
_entity_poly.pdbx_strand_id
1 'polypeptide(L)'
;MANVLWLQGGACSGNTISFLNAEEPTVCDLIADFGINILWHPSLGLELGENLQALLRDCISGKTPLDILVFEGTVVNAPNGTGHWNRFANRPKSPQAPL
;
A
#
# COMPACT_ATOMS: atom_id res chain seq x y z
N MET A 1 5.60 1.24 -17.63
CA MET A 1 4.80 1.84 -16.56
C MET A 1 5.43 1.44 -15.24
N ALA A 2 5.57 2.36 -14.29
CA ALA A 2 6.11 2.07 -12.97
C ALA A 2 4.99 1.53 -12.07
N ASN A 3 5.20 0.35 -11.52
CA ASN A 3 4.26 -0.34 -10.64
C ASN A 3 4.39 0.20 -9.22
N VAL A 4 3.27 0.71 -8.69
CA VAL A 4 3.17 1.34 -7.38
C VAL A 4 2.27 0.51 -6.48
N LEU A 5 2.80 0.10 -5.32
CA LEU A 5 2.00 -0.49 -4.24
C LEU A 5 1.92 0.51 -3.08
N TRP A 6 0.72 0.82 -2.63
CA TRP A 6 0.50 1.73 -1.51
C TRP A 6 -0.11 0.97 -0.32
N LEU A 7 0.56 1.02 0.82
CA LEU A 7 0.09 0.42 2.07
C LEU A 7 -0.10 1.51 3.15
N GLN A 8 -0.99 1.25 4.11
CA GLN A 8 -1.31 2.20 5.18
C GLN A 8 -1.05 1.58 6.57
N GLY A 9 -0.27 2.28 7.40
CA GLY A 9 0.01 1.94 8.79
C GLY A 9 -0.96 2.63 9.76
N GLY A 10 -0.41 3.25 10.80
CA GLY A 10 -1.13 4.19 11.66
C GLY A 10 -1.26 5.54 10.95
N ALA A 11 -2.36 5.74 10.22
CA ALA A 11 -2.60 6.94 9.43
C ALA A 11 -4.06 7.40 9.50
N CYS A 12 -4.30 8.67 9.18
CA CYS A 12 -5.62 9.28 9.12
C CYS A 12 -6.20 9.40 7.69
N SER A 13 -5.53 8.82 6.69
CA SER A 13 -5.87 8.93 5.27
C SER A 13 -5.70 10.33 4.66
N GLY A 14 -5.08 11.28 5.39
CA GLY A 14 -4.83 12.64 4.88
C GLY A 14 -3.91 12.67 3.66
N ASN A 15 -2.92 11.77 3.58
CA ASN A 15 -2.04 11.69 2.41
C ASN A 15 -2.80 11.15 1.19
N THR A 16 -3.66 10.13 1.39
CA THR A 16 -4.59 9.66 0.35
C THR A 16 -5.46 10.81 -0.16
N ILE A 17 -6.10 11.59 0.72
CA ILE A 17 -6.98 12.69 0.31
C ILE A 17 -6.17 13.80 -0.39
N SER A 18 -4.97 14.11 0.09
CA SER A 18 -4.09 15.07 -0.59
C SER A 18 -3.70 14.59 -1.99
N PHE A 19 -3.40 13.29 -2.15
CA PHE A 19 -3.08 12.70 -3.45
C PHE A 19 -4.26 12.80 -4.43
N LEU A 20 -5.47 12.48 -3.96
CA LEU A 20 -6.70 12.55 -4.77
C LEU A 20 -7.12 13.97 -5.16
N ASN A 21 -6.67 15.01 -4.44
CA ASN A 21 -6.97 16.41 -4.75
C ASN A 21 -5.86 17.09 -5.59
N ALA A 22 -4.86 16.35 -6.07
CA ALA A 22 -3.85 16.92 -6.96
C ALA A 22 -4.49 17.35 -8.29
N GLU A 23 -4.13 18.54 -8.79
CA GLU A 23 -4.66 19.10 -10.04
C GLU A 23 -3.62 19.07 -11.18
N GLU A 24 -2.32 19.15 -10.87
CA GLU A 24 -1.25 19.20 -11.88
C GLU A 24 -0.02 18.36 -11.45
N PRO A 25 0.10 17.09 -11.91
CA PRO A 25 -0.92 16.31 -12.62
C PRO A 25 -2.02 15.79 -11.68
N THR A 26 -3.21 15.50 -12.21
CA THR A 26 -4.24 14.76 -11.48
C THR A 26 -3.86 13.29 -11.30
N VAL A 27 -4.52 12.57 -10.39
CA VAL A 27 -4.35 11.12 -10.25
C VAL A 27 -4.71 10.37 -11.54
N CYS A 28 -5.72 10.84 -12.26
CA CYS A 28 -6.11 10.27 -13.55
C CYS A 28 -5.00 10.44 -14.59
N ASP A 29 -4.40 11.63 -14.68
CA ASP A 29 -3.30 11.90 -15.61
C ASP A 29 -2.09 11.03 -15.25
N LEU A 30 -1.77 10.89 -13.96
CA LEU A 30 -0.67 10.04 -13.50
C LEU A 30 -0.80 8.60 -14.03
N ILE A 31 -2.01 8.07 -13.99
CA ILE A 31 -2.32 6.70 -14.42
C ILE A 31 -2.37 6.59 -15.94
N ALA A 32 -3.06 7.53 -16.62
CA ALA A 32 -3.30 7.45 -18.05
C ALA A 32 -2.08 7.86 -18.89
N ASP A 33 -1.35 8.90 -18.47
CA ASP A 33 -0.40 9.61 -19.33
C ASP A 33 1.04 9.59 -18.79
N PHE A 34 1.23 9.53 -17.46
CA PHE A 34 2.58 9.50 -16.86
C PHE A 34 3.11 8.09 -16.55
N GLY A 35 2.36 7.05 -16.96
CA GLY A 35 2.80 5.67 -16.89
C GLY A 35 2.92 5.12 -15.47
N ILE A 36 2.09 5.58 -14.54
CA ILE A 36 1.94 4.99 -13.21
C ILE A 36 0.91 3.86 -13.26
N ASN A 37 1.27 2.68 -12.77
CA ASN A 37 0.34 1.58 -12.57
C ASN A 37 0.14 1.35 -11.07
N ILE A 38 -1.00 1.75 -10.53
CA ILE A 38 -1.35 1.51 -9.12
C ILE A 38 -1.77 0.04 -9.00
N LEU A 39 -0.85 -0.80 -8.51
CA LEU A 39 -1.13 -2.22 -8.25
C LEU A 39 -2.24 -2.36 -7.20
N TRP A 40 -2.14 -1.60 -6.11
CA TRP A 40 -3.17 -1.54 -5.08
C TRP A 40 -3.00 -0.31 -4.18
N HIS A 41 -4.12 0.22 -3.71
CA HIS A 41 -4.21 1.30 -2.72
C HIS A 41 -5.42 1.05 -1.81
N PRO A 42 -5.38 1.28 -0.48
CA PRO A 42 -6.47 0.94 0.43
C PRO A 42 -7.85 1.48 0.04
N SER A 43 -7.91 2.70 -0.48
CA SER A 43 -9.16 3.37 -0.88
C SER A 43 -9.56 3.16 -2.35
N LEU A 44 -8.69 2.62 -3.21
CA LEU A 44 -8.91 2.56 -4.67
C LEU A 44 -8.75 1.14 -5.25
N GLY A 45 -8.15 0.23 -4.48
CA GLY A 45 -7.84 -1.11 -4.93
C GLY A 45 -9.11 -1.93 -5.14
N LEU A 46 -9.20 -2.58 -6.29
CA LEU A 46 -10.31 -3.48 -6.63
C LEU A 46 -10.15 -4.85 -5.96
N GLU A 47 -8.92 -5.33 -5.82
CA GLU A 47 -8.65 -6.64 -5.24
C GLU A 47 -8.85 -6.63 -3.72
N LEU A 48 -9.58 -7.64 -3.24
CA LEU A 48 -9.91 -7.85 -1.84
C LEU A 48 -9.61 -9.30 -1.43
N GLY A 49 -9.52 -9.53 -0.11
CA GLY A 49 -9.38 -10.89 0.44
C GLY A 49 -8.21 -11.67 -0.17
N GLU A 50 -8.50 -12.87 -0.68
CA GLU A 50 -7.49 -13.77 -1.25
C GLU A 50 -6.82 -13.23 -2.51
N ASN A 51 -7.52 -12.46 -3.34
CA ASN A 51 -6.92 -11.89 -4.55
C ASN A 51 -5.87 -10.84 -4.20
N LEU A 52 -6.15 -9.99 -3.21
CA LEU A 52 -5.18 -9.03 -2.70
C LEU A 52 -3.96 -9.76 -2.12
N GLN A 53 -4.18 -10.83 -1.35
CA GLN A 53 -3.07 -11.62 -0.85
C GLN A 53 -2.25 -12.26 -1.98
N ALA A 54 -2.90 -12.71 -3.06
CA ALA A 54 -2.22 -13.24 -4.23
C ALA A 54 -1.37 -12.18 -4.92
N LEU A 55 -1.92 -10.97 -5.13
CA LEU A 55 -1.17 -9.82 -5.65
C LEU A 55 0.07 -9.50 -4.81
N LEU A 56 -0.07 -9.48 -3.47
CA LEU A 56 1.05 -9.20 -2.56
C LEU A 56 2.11 -10.30 -2.63
N ARG A 57 1.71 -11.58 -2.71
CA ARG A 57 2.66 -12.72 -2.90
C ARG A 57 3.37 -12.64 -4.25
N ASP A 58 2.68 -12.23 -5.31
CA ASP A 58 3.26 -12.02 -6.63
C ASP A 58 4.30 -10.89 -6.61
N CYS A 59 4.06 -9.82 -5.84
CA CYS A 59 5.06 -8.75 -5.62
C CYS A 59 6.29 -9.27 -4.87
N ILE A 60 6.09 -10.00 -3.76
CA ILE A 60 7.19 -10.53 -2.93
C ILE A 60 8.05 -11.54 -3.70
N SER A 61 7.43 -12.37 -4.54
CA SER A 61 8.14 -13.34 -5.37
C SER A 61 8.84 -12.73 -6.59
N GLY A 62 8.58 -11.45 -6.89
CA GLY A 62 9.06 -10.78 -8.10
C GLY A 62 8.32 -11.16 -9.39
N LYS A 63 7.25 -11.96 -9.30
CA LYS A 63 6.38 -12.28 -10.44
C LYS A 63 5.71 -11.02 -10.99
N THR A 64 5.27 -10.14 -10.11
CA THR A 64 4.86 -8.78 -10.44
C THR A 64 5.95 -7.82 -9.98
N PRO A 65 6.67 -7.13 -10.89
CA PRO A 65 7.67 -6.14 -10.51
C PRO A 65 7.05 -5.04 -9.65
N LEU A 66 7.71 -4.67 -8.55
CA LEU A 66 7.33 -3.55 -7.71
C LEU A 66 8.41 -2.48 -7.80
N ASP A 67 8.09 -1.35 -8.43
CA ASP A 67 9.03 -0.26 -8.66
C ASP A 67 9.01 0.75 -7.51
N ILE A 68 7.81 1.05 -6.99
CA ILE A 68 7.62 2.05 -5.94
C ILE A 68 6.73 1.47 -4.83
N LEU A 69 7.25 1.44 -3.61
CA LEU A 69 6.47 1.16 -2.41
C LEU A 69 6.17 2.47 -1.68
N VAL A 70 4.89 2.80 -1.55
CA VAL A 70 4.42 3.90 -0.70
C VAL A 70 3.88 3.30 0.58
N PHE A 71 4.34 3.81 1.73
CA PHE A 71 3.81 3.46 3.04
C PHE A 71 3.29 4.72 3.73
N GLU A 72 1.98 4.82 3.86
CA GLU A 72 1.31 5.96 4.48
C GLU A 72 1.19 5.79 5.99
N GLY A 73 1.66 6.81 6.71
CA GLY A 73 1.63 6.90 8.17
C GLY A 73 2.70 6.06 8.86
N THR A 74 2.48 5.81 10.15
CA THR A 74 3.52 5.25 11.04
C THR A 74 3.46 3.72 11.10
N VAL A 75 4.63 3.08 11.18
CA VAL A 75 4.71 1.65 11.55
C VAL A 75 4.40 1.50 13.04
N VAL A 76 3.27 0.87 13.36
CA VAL A 76 2.81 0.70 14.74
C VAL A 76 3.42 -0.58 15.33
N ASN A 77 4.39 -0.42 16.23
CA ASN A 77 5.06 -1.56 16.86
C ASN A 77 4.28 -2.22 18.00
N ALA A 78 3.26 -1.56 18.55
CA ALA A 78 2.54 -1.99 19.75
C ALA A 78 3.47 -2.22 20.97
N PRO A 79 2.92 -2.44 22.18
CA PRO A 79 3.74 -2.85 23.32
C PRO A 79 4.52 -4.13 23.03
N ASN A 80 5.73 -4.20 23.58
CA ASN A 80 6.66 -5.33 23.43
C ASN A 80 7.03 -5.67 21.97
N GLY A 81 6.84 -4.76 21.01
CA GLY A 81 7.20 -4.98 19.61
C GLY A 81 6.30 -5.96 18.85
N THR A 82 5.13 -6.31 19.40
CA THR A 82 4.24 -7.32 18.81
C THR A 82 3.61 -6.91 17.47
N GLY A 83 3.54 -5.61 17.18
CA GLY A 83 2.90 -5.03 16.01
C GLY A 83 1.38 -5.23 15.92
N HIS A 84 0.75 -5.82 16.93
CA HIS A 84 -0.65 -6.27 16.85
C HIS A 84 -1.69 -5.14 16.79
N TRP A 85 -1.30 -3.90 17.08
CA TRP A 85 -2.20 -2.73 16.98
C TRP A 85 -2.44 -2.25 15.55
N ASN A 86 -1.70 -2.77 14.56
CA ASN A 86 -1.98 -2.54 13.15
C ASN A 86 -1.77 -3.84 12.36
N ARG A 87 -2.88 -4.50 11.98
CA ARG A 87 -2.86 -5.76 11.25
C ARG A 87 -3.39 -5.61 9.83
N PHE A 88 -2.92 -6.48 8.95
CA PHE A 88 -3.34 -6.57 7.55
C PHE A 88 -3.05 -7.96 7.02
N ALA A 89 -3.95 -8.53 6.23
CA ALA A 89 -3.85 -9.91 5.75
C ALA A 89 -3.47 -10.91 6.86
N ASN A 90 -4.15 -10.80 8.02
CA ASN A 90 -3.92 -11.59 9.23
C ASN A 90 -2.53 -11.48 9.87
N ARG A 91 -1.69 -10.52 9.47
CA ARG A 91 -0.34 -10.32 10.01
C ARG A 91 -0.16 -8.90 10.57
N PRO A 92 0.71 -8.70 11.58
CA PRO A 92 1.17 -7.38 11.95
C PRO A 92 1.83 -6.66 10.76
N LYS A 93 1.63 -5.35 10.62
CA LYS A 93 2.36 -4.55 9.62
C LYS A 93 3.76 -4.14 10.09
N SER A 94 4.10 -4.33 11.36
CA SER A 94 5.45 -4.07 11.85
C SER A 94 6.43 -5.16 11.37
N PRO A 95 7.58 -4.79 10.78
CA PRO A 95 8.61 -5.75 10.38
C PRO A 95 9.35 -6.38 11.57
N GLN A 96 9.15 -5.83 12.78
CA GLN A 96 9.78 -6.30 14.01
C GLN A 96 8.89 -7.29 14.77
N ALA A 97 7.65 -7.49 14.31
CA ALA A 97 6.73 -8.41 14.95
C ALA A 97 7.23 -9.86 14.82
N PRO A 98 7.15 -10.67 15.90
CA PRO A 98 7.46 -12.08 15.82
C PRO A 98 6.50 -12.79 14.85
N LEU A 99 7.06 -13.73 14.06
CA LEU A 99 6.34 -14.56 13.09
C LEU A 99 5.40 -15.56 13.77
#